data_AF-A0A968ASA1-F1
#
_entry.id   AF-A0A968ASA1-F1
#
_cell.length_a   1.000
_cell.length_b   1.000
_cell.length_c   1.000
_cell.angle_alpha   90.00
_cell.angle_beta   90.00
_cell.angle_gamma   90.00
#
_symmetry.space_group_name_H-M   'P 1'
#
loop_
_entity.id
_entity.type
_entity.pdbx_description
1 polymer ?
#
loop_
_entity_poly.entity_id
_entity_poly.type
_entity_poly.pdbx_seq_one_letter_code
_entity_poly.pdbx_strand_id
1 'polypeptide(L)'
;MDAGFWLATLKVVHLSALVIWLGPSGGAWMVLALERRECGDPSVASHYLYCGFLRLLWLQHVGVLVLLGSGLLLLHLHGFAPLEYRWLQIKLLLVFLVILPIELADTWLGHARLPRVFAAREPGTPYTPEELRALRFYRRYFVPIGLALLLPTVVLIMWLAVAKPVWGTP
;
A
#
# COMPACT_ATOMS: atom_id res chain seq x y z
N MET A 1 -21.11 25.79 -7.66
CA MET A 1 -20.99 24.33 -7.49
C MET A 1 -21.63 23.98 -6.16
N ASP A 2 -22.52 22.99 -6.13
CA ASP A 2 -23.23 22.59 -4.91
C ASP A 2 -22.45 21.52 -4.12
N ALA A 3 -22.95 21.18 -2.93
CA ALA A 3 -22.32 20.17 -2.07
C ALA A 3 -22.28 18.77 -2.73
N GLY A 4 -23.27 18.46 -3.58
CA GLY A 4 -23.34 17.21 -4.31
C GLY A 4 -22.15 17.02 -5.26
N PHE A 5 -21.79 18.07 -6.01
CA PHE A 5 -20.62 18.07 -6.88
C PHE A 5 -19.33 17.75 -6.10
N TRP A 6 -19.07 18.46 -5.00
CA TRP A 6 -17.85 18.26 -4.21
C TRP A 6 -17.75 16.86 -3.59
N LEU A 7 -18.89 16.29 -3.14
CA LEU A 7 -18.93 14.92 -2.64
C LEU A 7 -18.62 13.89 -3.73
N ALA A 8 -19.11 14.10 -4.95
CA ALA A 8 -18.78 13.23 -6.09
C ALA A 8 -17.29 13.32 -6.43
N THR A 9 -16.74 14.54 -6.54
CA THR A 9 -15.31 14.75 -6.79
C THR A 9 -14.44 14.06 -5.74
N LEU A 10 -14.78 14.20 -4.45
CA LEU A 10 -14.02 13.60 -3.37
C LEU A 10 -14.05 12.06 -3.42
N LYS A 11 -15.18 11.46 -3.82
CA LYS A 11 -15.27 10.00 -4.04
C LYS A 11 -14.39 9.55 -5.21
N VAL A 12 -14.34 10.31 -6.30
CA VAL A 12 -13.44 10.01 -7.43
C VAL A 12 -11.99 10.08 -6.96
N VAL A 13 -11.59 11.14 -6.25
CA VAL A 13 -10.25 11.26 -5.68
C VAL A 13 -9.92 10.09 -4.76
N HIS A 14 -10.85 9.71 -3.88
CA HIS A 14 -10.66 8.58 -2.97
C HIS A 14 -10.45 7.26 -3.71
N LEU A 15 -11.25 6.98 -4.75
CA LEU A 15 -11.10 5.78 -5.56
C LEU A 15 -9.82 5.79 -6.41
N SER A 16 -9.45 6.93 -6.99
CA SER A 16 -8.19 7.07 -7.71
C SER A 16 -6.98 6.85 -6.79
N ALA A 17 -7.04 7.37 -5.56
CA ALA A 17 -6.00 7.17 -4.56
C ALA A 17 -5.86 5.68 -4.19
N LEU A 18 -6.97 4.94 -4.08
CA LEU A 18 -6.96 3.50 -3.88
C LEU A 18 -6.25 2.75 -5.02
N VAL A 19 -6.53 3.12 -6.28
CA VAL A 19 -5.85 2.52 -7.45
C VAL A 19 -4.36 2.85 -7.46
N ILE A 20 -3.99 4.10 -7.18
CA ILE A 20 -2.60 4.56 -7.12
C ILE A 20 -1.84 3.88 -5.97
N TRP A 21 -2.50 3.64 -4.84
CA TRP A 21 -1.89 2.93 -3.72
C TRP A 21 -1.61 1.45 -4.07
N LEU A 22 -2.55 0.74 -4.71
CA LEU A 22 -2.40 -0.69 -4.95
C LEU A 22 -1.59 -1.05 -6.21
N GLY A 23 -1.76 -0.28 -7.28
CA GLY A 23 -1.34 -0.68 -8.63
C GLY A 23 0.18 -0.66 -8.87
N PRO A 24 0.84 0.51 -8.78
CA PRO A 24 2.22 0.69 -9.22
C PRO A 24 3.24 -0.17 -8.48
N SER A 25 3.14 -0.28 -7.14
CA SER A 25 4.06 -1.06 -6.33
C SER A 25 3.87 -2.56 -6.50
N GLY A 26 2.62 -3.02 -6.59
CA GLY A 26 2.29 -4.41 -6.89
C GLY A 26 2.81 -4.84 -8.26
N GLY A 27 2.59 -4.03 -9.30
CA GLY A 27 3.11 -4.29 -10.65
C GLY A 27 4.64 -4.30 -10.70
N ALA A 28 5.29 -3.32 -10.07
CA ALA A 28 6.75 -3.27 -9.99
C ALA A 28 7.35 -4.46 -9.22
N TRP A 29 6.68 -4.90 -8.16
CA TRP A 29 7.08 -6.11 -7.43
C TRP A 29 6.96 -7.37 -8.28
N MET A 30 5.90 -7.51 -9.09
CA MET A 30 5.73 -8.63 -10.01
C MET A 30 6.84 -8.68 -11.07
N VAL A 31 7.19 -7.54 -11.66
CA VAL A 31 8.31 -7.44 -12.63
C VAL A 31 9.62 -7.85 -11.97
N LEU A 32 9.87 -7.36 -10.75
CA LEU A 32 11.05 -7.71 -9.98
C LEU A 32 11.06 -9.20 -9.58
N ALA A 33 9.91 -9.79 -9.29
CA ALA A 33 9.80 -11.21 -8.98
C ALA A 33 10.03 -12.09 -10.22
N LEU A 34 9.59 -11.63 -11.40
CA LEU A 34 9.80 -12.30 -12.68
C LEU A 34 11.27 -12.25 -13.11
N GLU A 35 11.89 -11.07 -13.12
CA GLU A 35 13.30 -10.92 -13.50
C GLU A 35 14.21 -11.84 -12.68
N ARG A 36 13.96 -11.95 -11.37
CA ARG A 36 14.71 -12.87 -10.52
C ARG A 36 14.58 -14.34 -10.90
N ARG A 37 13.39 -14.76 -11.34
CA ARG A 37 13.15 -16.15 -11.73
C ARG A 37 13.93 -16.49 -12.99
N GLU A 38 14.02 -15.54 -13.92
CA GLU A 38 14.67 -15.72 -15.22
C GLU A 38 16.19 -15.51 -15.18
N CYS A 39 16.66 -14.48 -14.47
CA CYS A 39 18.06 -14.03 -14.53
C CYS A 39 18.87 -14.36 -13.27
N GLY A 40 18.22 -14.79 -12.19
CA GLY A 40 18.84 -14.95 -10.87
C GLY A 40 19.08 -13.62 -10.15
N ASP A 41 19.34 -13.68 -8.85
CA ASP A 41 19.60 -12.53 -7.98
C ASP A 41 20.89 -12.82 -7.20
N PRO A 42 21.88 -11.91 -7.15
CA PRO A 42 21.89 -10.54 -7.67
C PRO A 42 22.32 -10.38 -9.13
N SER A 43 21.64 -9.49 -9.87
CA SER A 43 21.99 -9.08 -11.23
C SER A 43 22.06 -7.55 -11.35
N VAL A 44 22.70 -7.03 -12.41
CA VAL A 44 22.69 -5.58 -12.71
C VAL A 44 21.27 -5.10 -13.03
N ALA A 45 20.45 -5.93 -13.69
CA ALA A 45 19.06 -5.61 -13.97
C ALA A 45 18.22 -5.53 -12.68
N SER A 46 18.41 -6.46 -11.74
CA SER A 46 17.70 -6.49 -10.47
C SER A 46 17.99 -5.24 -9.64
N HIS A 47 19.22 -4.69 -9.71
CA HIS A 47 19.58 -3.41 -9.09
C HIS A 47 18.75 -2.23 -9.64
N TYR A 48 18.68 -2.05 -10.96
CA TYR A 48 17.91 -0.95 -11.55
C TYR A 48 16.41 -1.10 -11.31
N LEU A 49 15.89 -2.32 -11.36
CA LEU A 49 14.49 -2.61 -11.05
C LEU A 49 14.17 -2.29 -9.60
N TYR A 50 15.06 -2.59 -8.65
CA TYR A 50 14.90 -2.18 -7.25
C TYR A 50 14.89 -0.66 -7.10
N CYS A 51 15.80 0.05 -7.75
CA CYS A 51 15.81 1.52 -7.73
C CYS A 51 14.52 2.11 -8.29
N GLY A 52 13.98 1.53 -9.38
CA GLY A 52 12.68 1.91 -9.93
C GLY A 52 11.52 1.60 -8.97
N PHE A 53 11.52 0.41 -8.36
CA PHE A 53 10.55 0.00 -7.35
C PHE A 53 10.51 0.99 -6.17
N LEU A 54 11.66 1.37 -5.62
CA LEU A 54 11.74 2.33 -4.51
C LEU A 54 11.19 3.72 -4.88
N ARG A 55 11.33 4.13 -6.14
CA ARG A 55 10.69 5.37 -6.63
C ARG A 55 9.17 5.24 -6.71
N LEU A 56 8.67 4.07 -7.12
CA LEU A 56 7.23 3.81 -7.18
C LEU A 56 6.60 3.70 -5.78
N LEU A 57 7.34 3.29 -4.75
CA LEU A 57 6.88 3.33 -3.36
C LEU A 57 6.51 4.75 -2.90
N TRP A 58 7.18 5.79 -3.41
CA TRP A 58 6.77 7.18 -3.11
C TRP A 58 5.35 7.46 -3.60
N LEU A 59 5.04 7.06 -4.83
CA LEU A 59 3.72 7.25 -5.42
C LEU A 59 2.66 6.46 -4.63
N GLN A 60 2.98 5.23 -4.21
CA GLN A 60 2.13 4.42 -3.36
C GLN A 60 1.80 5.13 -2.04
N HIS A 61 2.80 5.65 -1.32
CA HIS A 61 2.58 6.30 -0.02
C HIS A 61 1.81 7.61 -0.15
N VAL A 62 2.05 8.39 -1.21
CA VAL A 62 1.21 9.54 -1.54
C VAL A 62 -0.23 9.08 -1.77
N GLY A 63 -0.43 7.98 -2.50
CA GLY A 63 -1.73 7.33 -2.66
C GLY A 63 -2.40 7.02 -1.32
N VAL A 64 -1.70 6.41 -0.36
CA VAL A 64 -2.22 6.14 0.99
C VAL A 64 -2.62 7.42 1.70
N LEU A 65 -1.75 8.42 1.72
CA LEU A 65 -2.01 9.69 2.41
C LEU A 65 -3.25 10.38 1.83
N VAL A 66 -3.39 10.40 0.51
CA VAL A 66 -4.58 10.94 -0.16
C VAL A 66 -5.81 10.08 0.14
N LEU A 67 -5.68 8.76 0.18
CA LEU A 67 -6.77 7.83 0.49
C LEU A 67 -7.30 8.03 1.92
N LEU A 68 -6.41 8.13 2.91
CA LEU A 68 -6.76 8.39 4.30
C LEU A 68 -7.34 9.80 4.47
N GLY A 69 -6.68 10.82 3.91
CA GLY A 69 -7.13 12.21 4.00
C GLY A 69 -8.52 12.41 3.36
N SER A 70 -8.74 11.86 2.17
CA SER A 70 -10.05 11.90 1.51
C SER A 70 -11.11 11.09 2.25
N GLY A 71 -10.75 9.95 2.86
CA GLY A 71 -11.66 9.16 3.69
C GLY A 71 -12.11 9.89 4.95
N LEU A 72 -11.17 10.54 5.66
CA LEU A 72 -11.47 11.39 6.82
C LEU A 72 -12.33 12.59 6.44
N LEU A 73 -12.04 13.22 5.30
CA LEU A 73 -12.86 14.33 4.81
C LEU A 73 -14.27 13.88 4.44
N LEU A 74 -14.44 12.71 3.82
CA LEU A 74 -15.76 12.14 3.53
C LEU A 74 -16.57 11.87 4.80
N LEU A 75 -15.92 11.36 5.86
CA LEU A 75 -16.54 11.16 7.16
C LEU A 75 -16.94 12.52 7.77
N HIS A 76 -16.03 13.50 7.78
CA HIS A 76 -16.33 14.83 8.31
C HIS A 76 -17.53 15.48 7.62
N LEU A 77 -17.60 15.40 6.28
CA LEU A 77 -18.69 15.99 5.49
C LEU A 77 -20.05 15.30 5.68
N HIS A 78 -20.08 14.00 6.01
CA HIS A 78 -21.32 13.28 6.35
C HIS A 78 -21.67 13.37 7.85
N GLY A 79 -20.82 14.04 8.64
CA GLY A 79 -20.88 14.00 10.09
C GLY A 79 -20.41 12.66 10.66
N PHE A 80 -20.39 12.57 12.00
CA PHE A 80 -19.91 11.38 12.70
C PHE A 80 -21.02 10.36 13.03
N ALA A 81 -22.29 10.67 12.76
CA ALA A 81 -23.40 9.73 12.91
C ALA A 81 -23.18 8.38 12.18
N PRO A 82 -22.55 8.32 10.99
CA PRO A 82 -22.24 7.05 10.35
C PRO A 82 -21.32 6.11 11.15
N LEU A 83 -20.59 6.60 12.16
CA LEU A 83 -19.77 5.76 13.03
C LEU A 83 -20.61 4.80 13.89
N GLU A 84 -21.91 5.02 14.01
CA GLU A 84 -22.83 4.08 14.67
C GLU A 84 -23.03 2.81 13.84
N TYR A 85 -22.79 2.86 12.53
CA TYR A 85 -22.95 1.68 11.68
C TYR A 85 -21.78 0.71 11.84
N ARG A 86 -22.10 -0.54 12.23
CA ARG A 86 -21.13 -1.62 12.43
C ARG A 86 -20.24 -1.88 11.21
N TRP A 87 -20.77 -1.78 10.00
CA TRP A 87 -19.96 -1.96 8.78
C TRP A 87 -18.85 -0.91 8.65
N LEU A 88 -19.12 0.33 9.07
CA LEU A 88 -18.12 1.40 9.03
C LEU A 88 -17.09 1.21 10.13
N GLN A 89 -17.53 0.81 11.33
CA GLN A 89 -16.62 0.48 12.44
C GLN A 89 -15.65 -0.64 12.05
N ILE A 90 -16.14 -1.73 11.45
CA ILE A 90 -15.30 -2.84 10.97
C ILE A 90 -14.36 -2.35 9.86
N LYS A 91 -14.85 -1.54 8.91
CA LYS A 91 -14.00 -0.94 7.86
C LYS A 91 -12.85 -0.14 8.47
N LEU A 92 -13.14 0.73 9.44
CA LEU A 92 -12.12 1.52 10.14
C LEU A 92 -11.17 0.63 10.94
N LEU A 93 -11.68 -0.39 11.63
CA LEU A 93 -10.86 -1.34 12.37
C LEU A 93 -9.86 -2.06 11.45
N LEU A 94 -10.30 -2.52 10.28
CA LEU A 94 -9.42 -3.12 9.27
C LEU A 94 -8.36 -2.13 8.78
N VAL A 95 -8.73 -0.87 8.57
CA VAL A 95 -7.77 0.17 8.19
C VAL A 95 -6.73 0.37 9.31
N PHE A 96 -7.16 0.55 10.55
CA PHE A 96 -6.25 0.87 11.67
C PHE A 96 -5.42 -0.32 12.16
N LEU A 97 -5.95 -1.54 12.14
CA LEU A 97 -5.28 -2.73 12.67
C LEU A 97 -4.52 -3.53 11.62
N VAL A 98 -4.88 -3.42 10.34
CA VAL A 98 -4.25 -4.20 9.27
C VAL A 98 -3.52 -3.29 8.30
N ILE A 99 -4.21 -2.34 7.66
CA ILE A 99 -3.59 -1.50 6.62
C ILE A 99 -2.50 -0.61 7.21
N LEU A 100 -2.80 0.20 8.24
CA LEU A 100 -1.84 1.16 8.77
C LEU A 100 -0.56 0.52 9.32
N PRO A 101 -0.59 -0.59 10.08
CA PRO A 101 0.63 -1.23 10.54
C PRO A 101 1.47 -1.79 9.38
N ILE A 102 0.83 -2.36 8.36
CA ILE A 102 1.52 -2.85 7.15
C ILE A 102 2.16 -1.68 6.40
N GLU A 103 1.42 -0.59 6.16
CA GLU A 103 1.91 0.59 5.45
C GLU A 103 3.01 1.33 6.20
N LEU A 104 2.94 1.38 7.54
CA LEU A 104 4.00 1.97 8.36
C LEU A 104 5.28 1.14 8.27
N ALA A 105 5.15 -0.20 8.31
CA ALA A 105 6.26 -1.10 8.14
C ALA A 105 6.85 -1.02 6.72
N ASP A 106 6.02 -0.95 5.67
CA ASP A 106 6.47 -0.78 4.29
C ASP A 106 7.15 0.57 4.09
N THR A 107 6.60 1.65 4.66
CA THR A 107 7.21 2.98 4.63
C THR A 107 8.58 2.97 5.29
N TRP A 108 8.71 2.36 6.47
CA TRP A 108 9.98 2.27 7.16
C TRP A 108 10.99 1.41 6.38
N LEU A 109 10.59 0.24 5.88
CA LEU A 109 11.46 -0.64 5.10
C LEU A 109 11.88 0.02 3.77
N GLY A 110 10.93 0.61 3.06
CA GLY A 110 11.10 1.23 1.75
C GLY A 110 11.88 2.54 1.75
N HIS A 111 11.79 3.36 2.81
CA HIS A 111 12.46 4.67 2.87
C HIS A 111 13.65 4.72 3.81
N ALA A 112 13.66 3.95 4.90
CA ALA A 112 14.75 4.00 5.87
C ALA A 112 15.77 2.89 5.66
N ARG A 113 15.33 1.66 5.36
CA ARG A 113 16.20 0.47 5.37
C ARG A 113 16.74 0.09 3.98
N LEU A 114 15.86 -0.05 2.99
CA LEU A 114 16.22 -0.50 1.65
C LEU A 114 17.08 0.52 0.88
N PRO A 115 16.83 1.84 0.92
CA PRO A 115 17.64 2.80 0.17
C PRO A 115 19.12 2.77 0.57
N ARG A 116 19.43 2.43 1.83
CA ARG A 116 20.82 2.28 2.31
C ARG A 116 21.58 1.15 1.61
N VAL A 117 20.88 0.13 1.13
CA VAL A 117 21.47 -0.98 0.37
C VAL A 117 21.87 -0.55 -1.05
N PHE A 118 21.19 0.46 -1.59
CA PHE A 118 21.38 0.92 -2.97
C PHE A 118 22.10 2.27 -3.06
N ALA A 119 22.22 3.01 -1.95
CA ALA A 119 22.87 4.31 -1.91
C ALA A 119 24.38 4.19 -2.22
N ALA A 120 24.83 4.94 -3.22
CA ALA A 120 26.24 5.04 -3.65
C ALA A 120 26.91 3.73 -4.11
N ARG A 121 26.11 2.71 -4.44
CA ARG A 121 26.63 1.41 -4.85
C ARG A 121 26.87 1.35 -6.35
N GLU A 122 28.04 0.89 -6.78
CA GLU A 122 28.30 0.59 -8.18
C GLU A 122 27.56 -0.69 -8.64
N PRO A 123 26.81 -0.64 -9.75
CA PRO A 123 26.17 -1.83 -10.31
C PRO A 123 27.18 -2.95 -10.56
N GLY A 124 26.90 -4.16 -10.07
CA GLY A 124 27.76 -5.34 -10.28
C GLY A 124 28.70 -5.68 -9.12
N THR A 125 28.84 -4.79 -8.12
CA THR A 125 29.50 -5.16 -6.86
C THR A 125 28.68 -6.24 -6.11
N PRO A 126 29.33 -7.21 -5.44
CA PRO A 126 28.63 -8.27 -4.70
C PRO A 126 28.06 -7.78 -3.36
N TYR A 127 26.81 -8.14 -3.04
CA TYR A 127 26.13 -7.66 -1.83
C TYR A 127 26.77 -8.20 -0.55
N THR A 128 26.81 -7.38 0.49
CA THR A 128 27.25 -7.81 1.81
C THR A 128 26.22 -8.76 2.43
N PRO A 129 26.62 -9.63 3.38
CA PRO A 129 25.70 -10.55 4.04
C PRO A 129 24.54 -9.85 4.75
N GLU A 130 24.75 -8.63 5.25
CA GLU A 130 23.74 -7.81 5.94
C GLU A 130 22.70 -7.23 4.97
N GLU A 131 23.15 -6.71 3.84
CA GLU A 131 22.29 -6.21 2.75
C GLU A 131 21.41 -7.34 2.22
N LEU A 132 22.00 -8.49 1.94
CA LEU A 132 21.26 -9.68 1.52
C LEU A 132 20.26 -10.12 2.58
N ARG A 133 20.58 -9.99 3.87
CA ARG A 133 19.65 -10.33 4.96
C ARG A 133 18.45 -9.39 4.95
N ALA A 134 18.65 -8.08 4.78
CA ALA A 134 17.57 -7.10 4.67
C ALA A 134 16.68 -7.35 3.44
N LEU A 135 17.28 -7.57 2.27
CA LEU A 135 16.56 -7.88 1.03
C LEU A 135 15.77 -9.19 1.13
N ARG A 136 16.39 -10.24 1.70
CA ARG A 136 15.70 -11.52 1.93
C ARG A 136 14.56 -11.38 2.92
N PHE A 137 14.73 -10.61 4.00
CA PHE A 137 13.66 -10.37 4.96
C PHE A 137 12.44 -9.71 4.28
N TYR A 138 12.68 -8.60 3.59
CA TYR A 138 11.64 -7.86 2.88
C TYR A 138 10.91 -8.77 1.88
N ARG A 139 11.67 -9.52 1.08
CA ARG A 139 11.13 -10.35 0.00
C ARG A 139 10.44 -11.63 0.46
N ARG A 140 11.04 -12.36 1.40
CA ARG A 140 10.61 -13.71 1.75
C ARG A 140 9.48 -13.70 2.78
N TYR A 141 9.48 -12.69 3.65
CA TYR A 141 8.54 -12.62 4.76
C TYR A 141 7.61 -11.42 4.59
N PHE A 142 8.15 -10.21 4.54
CA PHE A 142 7.32 -9.01 4.59
C PHE A 142 6.34 -8.92 3.42
N VAL A 143 6.81 -8.96 2.17
CA VAL A 143 5.93 -8.79 1.00
C VAL A 143 4.89 -9.91 0.86
N PRO A 144 5.23 -11.21 0.94
CA PRO A 144 4.22 -12.27 0.80
C PRO A 144 3.17 -12.25 1.91
N ILE A 145 3.59 -12.04 3.16
CA ILE A 145 2.66 -11.94 4.30
C ILE A 145 1.81 -10.67 4.16
N GLY A 146 2.44 -9.54 3.83
CA GLY A 146 1.77 -8.26 3.60
C GLY A 146 0.71 -8.39 2.52
N LEU A 147 1.05 -8.92 1.34
CA LEU A 147 0.10 -9.15 0.24
C LEU A 147 -1.03 -10.11 0.61
N ALA A 148 -0.71 -11.22 1.29
CA ALA A 148 -1.70 -12.20 1.72
C ALA A 148 -2.71 -11.62 2.73
N LEU A 149 -2.32 -10.64 3.53
CA LEU A 149 -3.22 -9.93 4.44
C LEU A 149 -3.93 -8.77 3.75
N LEU A 150 -3.20 -7.97 2.96
CA LEU A 150 -3.65 -6.71 2.40
C LEU A 150 -4.71 -6.93 1.30
N LEU A 151 -4.49 -7.87 0.38
CA LEU A 151 -5.44 -8.14 -0.71
C LEU A 151 -6.85 -8.53 -0.22
N PRO A 152 -7.02 -9.57 0.63
CA PRO A 152 -8.35 -9.90 1.14
C PRO A 152 -8.92 -8.79 2.03
N THR A 153 -8.08 -8.06 2.78
CA THR A 153 -8.53 -6.92 3.59
C THR A 153 -9.11 -5.80 2.72
N VAL A 154 -8.44 -5.45 1.62
CA VAL A 154 -8.93 -4.46 0.66
C VAL A 154 -10.23 -4.92 0.02
N VAL A 155 -10.32 -6.17 -0.43
CA VAL A 155 -11.56 -6.73 -1.00
C VAL A 155 -12.71 -6.64 0.00
N LEU A 156 -12.45 -7.00 1.26
CA LEU A 156 -13.44 -6.90 2.33
C LEU A 156 -13.86 -5.45 2.60
N ILE A 157 -12.92 -4.50 2.67
CA ILE A 157 -13.21 -3.07 2.82
C ILE A 157 -14.06 -2.54 1.67
N MET A 158 -13.76 -2.96 0.44
CA MET A 158 -14.52 -2.57 -0.75
C MET A 158 -15.93 -3.17 -0.72
N TRP A 159 -16.05 -4.43 -0.33
CA TRP A 159 -17.35 -5.07 -0.11
C TRP A 159 -18.17 -4.33 0.96
N LEU A 160 -17.58 -3.97 2.10
CA LEU A 160 -18.24 -3.18 3.15
C LEU A 160 -18.71 -1.81 2.63
N ALA A 161 -17.90 -1.15 1.80
CA ALA A 161 -18.21 0.15 1.25
C ALA A 161 -19.36 0.12 0.23
N VAL A 162 -19.48 -0.96 -0.54
CA VAL A 162 -20.51 -1.15 -1.57
C VAL A 162 -21.79 -1.72 -0.96
N ALA A 163 -21.69 -2.85 -0.26
CA ALA A 163 -22.83 -3.58 0.27
C ALA A 163 -23.45 -2.90 1.49
N LYS A 164 -22.66 -2.18 2.29
CA LYS A 164 -23.07 -1.50 3.53
C LYS A 164 -24.02 -2.36 4.36
N PRO A 165 -23.62 -3.59 4.73
CA PRO A 165 -24.51 -4.55 5.35
C PRO A 165 -25.08 -3.99 6.65
N VAL A 166 -26.40 -4.14 6.82
CA VAL A 166 -27.10 -3.76 8.05
C VAL A 166 -27.05 -4.97 8.98
N TRP A 167 -26.11 -4.96 9.93
CA TRP A 167 -25.95 -6.04 10.90
C TRP A 167 -26.64 -5.70 12.21
N GLY A 168 -27.91 -6.07 12.29
CA GLY A 168 -28.81 -5.61 13.34
C GLY A 168 -29.16 -4.13 13.13
N THR A 169 -30.45 -3.82 13.13
CA THR A 169 -30.93 -2.46 13.39
C THR A 169 -30.46 -2.01 14.79
N PRO A 170 -30.41 -0.69 15.08
CA PRO A 170 -29.98 -0.16 16.38
C PRO A 170 -30.60 -0.89 17.58
#